data_AF-A0A920UM54-F1
#
_entry.id   AF-A0A920UM54-F1
#
_cell.length_a   1.000
_cell.length_b   1.000
_cell.length_c   1.000
_cell.angle_alpha   90.00
_cell.angle_beta   90.00
_cell.angle_gamma   90.00
#
_symmetry.space_group_name_H-M   'P 1'
#
loop_
_entity.id
_entity.type
_entity.pdbx_description
1 polymer ?
#
loop_
_entity_poly.entity_id
_entity_poly.type
_entity_poly.pdbx_seq_one_letter_code
_entity_poly.pdbx_strand_id
1 'polypeptide(L)' 'MRFTVRSISISSLAISLILLQGCADEGFETNESTAGLSLPEGFSATVFADNVGRARHIAVRENGDVYVA' A
#
# COMPACT_ATOMS: atom_id res chain seq x y z
N MET A 1 36.52 -29.33 20.43
CA MET A 1 35.39 -28.39 20.26
C MET A 1 35.54 -27.67 18.92
N ARG A 2 34.85 -28.14 17.86
CA ARG A 2 34.91 -27.60 16.48
C ARG A 2 33.50 -27.32 15.94
N PHE A 3 32.69 -26.52 16.66
CA PHE A 3 31.27 -26.36 16.32
C PHE A 3 30.76 -24.93 16.12
N THR A 4 31.57 -23.89 16.35
CA THR A 4 31.03 -22.52 16.30
C THR A 4 31.20 -21.82 14.94
N VAL A 5 32.19 -22.19 14.12
CA VAL A 5 32.46 -21.49 12.83
C VAL A 5 31.52 -21.93 11.70
N ARG A 6 31.03 -23.18 11.70
CA ARG A 6 30.09 -23.69 10.68
C ARG A 6 28.66 -23.19 10.90
N SER A 7 28.22 -22.96 12.14
CA SER A 7 26.88 -22.44 12.44
C SER A 7 26.75 -20.94 12.16
N ILE A 8 27.79 -20.15 12.43
CA ILE A 8 27.85 -18.70 12.13
C ILE A 8 27.75 -18.45 10.61
N SER A 9 28.38 -19.30 9.79
CA SER A 9 28.32 -19.17 8.32
C SER A 9 26.92 -19.45 7.76
N ILE A 10 26.20 -20.43 8.34
CA ILE A 10 24.84 -20.79 7.91
C ILE A 10 23.83 -19.69 8.27
N SER A 11 23.97 -19.06 9.45
CA SER A 11 23.11 -17.94 9.84
C SER A 11 23.34 -16.69 8.97
N SER A 12 24.59 -16.38 8.61
CA SER A 12 24.88 -15.24 7.74
C SER A 12 24.38 -15.46 6.30
N LEU A 13 24.47 -16.69 5.77
CA LEU A 13 23.88 -17.02 4.46
C LEU A 13 22.36 -16.89 4.47
N ALA A 14 21.69 -17.35 5.54
CA ALA A 14 20.24 -17.25 5.67
C ALA A 14 19.77 -15.78 5.77
N ILE A 15 20.46 -14.96 6.56
CA ILE A 15 20.14 -13.53 6.69
C ILE A 15 20.36 -12.79 5.35
N SER A 16 21.45 -13.10 4.64
CA SER A 16 21.71 -12.51 3.31
C SER A 16 20.69 -12.93 2.26
N LEU A 17 20.12 -14.14 2.35
CA LEU A 17 19.06 -14.60 1.46
C LEU A 17 17.72 -13.91 1.77
N ILE A 18 17.39 -13.72 3.05
CA ILE A 18 16.15 -13.04 3.49
C ILE A 18 16.16 -11.56 3.08
N LEU A 19 17.30 -10.87 3.17
CA LEU A 19 17.42 -9.45 2.79
C LEU A 19 17.33 -9.21 1.28
N LEU A 20 17.53 -10.22 0.43
CA LEU A 20 17.48 -10.10 -1.02
C LEU A 20 16.05 -10.17 -1.60
N GLN A 21 15.07 -10.61 -0.80
CA GLN A 21 13.65 -10.71 -1.22
C GLN A 21 12.83 -9.42 -0.96
N GLY A 22 13.48 -8.29 -0.68
CA GLY A 22 12.82 -7.04 -0.29
C GLY A 22 12.24 -6.17 -1.42
N CYS A 23 12.28 -6.59 -2.68
CA CYS A 23 11.63 -5.85 -3.78
C CYS A 23 10.48 -6.68 -4.34
N ALA A 24 9.36 -6.69 -3.62
CA ALA A 24 8.09 -6.85 -4.28
C ALA A 24 7.74 -5.47 -4.85
N ASP A 25 7.98 -5.29 -6.15
CA ASP A 25 7.12 -4.39 -6.91
C ASP A 25 5.74 -5.05 -6.83
N GLU A 26 4.96 -4.63 -5.84
CA GLU A 26 3.52 -4.81 -5.81
C GLU A 26 3.03 -4.04 -7.03
N GLY A 27 3.10 -4.69 -8.20
CA GLY A 27 2.62 -4.15 -9.45
C GLY A 27 1.24 -3.60 -9.15
N PHE A 28 1.08 -2.29 -9.36
CA PHE A 28 -0.18 -1.62 -9.14
C PHE A 28 -1.18 -2.36 -10.01
N GLU A 29 -1.97 -3.25 -9.38
CA GLU A 29 -3.04 -3.90 -10.09
C GLU A 29 -3.89 -2.76 -10.61
N THR A 30 -3.97 -2.62 -11.93
CA THR A 30 -5.01 -1.84 -12.58
C THR A 30 -6.34 -2.59 -12.43
N ASN A 31 -6.62 -3.09 -11.22
CA ASN A 31 -7.94 -3.39 -10.77
C ASN A 31 -8.53 -2.03 -10.46
N GLU A 32 -9.13 -1.47 -11.51
CA GLU A 32 -10.12 -0.42 -11.52
C GLU A 32 -11.11 -0.61 -10.35
N SER A 33 -10.69 -0.27 -9.12
CA SER A 33 -11.59 0.00 -8.00
C SER A 33 -12.25 1.37 -8.19
N THR A 34 -12.36 1.81 -9.43
CA THR A 34 -12.97 3.01 -9.90
C THR A 34 -14.42 2.99 -9.50
N ALA A 35 -14.71 3.45 -8.27
CA ALA A 35 -15.95 3.35 -7.49
C ALA A 35 -17.28 3.48 -8.28
N GLY A 36 -17.55 2.57 -9.21
CA GLY A 36 -18.55 2.71 -10.27
C GLY A 36 -18.31 3.84 -11.29
N LEU A 37 -17.12 4.46 -11.37
CA LEU A 37 -16.86 5.60 -12.26
C LEU A 37 -16.16 5.15 -13.56
N SER A 38 -16.14 6.02 -14.58
CA SER A 38 -15.27 5.85 -15.74
C SER A 38 -14.20 6.92 -15.67
N LEU A 39 -12.94 6.51 -15.67
CA LEU A 39 -11.79 7.40 -15.51
C LEU A 39 -10.86 7.30 -16.73
N PRO A 40 -10.12 8.38 -17.04
CA PRO A 40 -9.02 8.32 -18.00
C PRO A 40 -7.88 7.42 -17.50
N GLU A 41 -7.03 6.99 -18.44
CA GLU A 41 -5.83 6.23 -18.13
C GLU A 41 -4.93 6.99 -17.12
N GLY A 42 -4.40 6.26 -16.13
CA GLY A 42 -3.53 6.81 -15.09
C GLY A 42 -4.26 7.39 -13.87
N PHE A 43 -5.59 7.38 -13.83
CA PHE A 43 -6.38 7.77 -12.67
C PHE A 43 -6.96 6.56 -11.93
N SER A 44 -7.12 6.69 -10.61
CA SER A 44 -7.85 5.76 -9.77
C SER A 44 -8.79 6.51 -8.84
N ALA A 45 -9.88 5.86 -8.43
CA ALA A 45 -10.81 6.37 -7.43
C ALA A 45 -11.11 5.28 -6.41
N THR A 46 -11.55 5.67 -5.22
CA THR A 46 -12.04 4.75 -4.19
C THR A 46 -13.14 5.43 -3.37
N VAL A 47 -13.97 4.64 -2.69
CA VAL A 47 -15.00 5.16 -1.79
C VAL A 47 -14.33 5.59 -0.48
N PHE A 48 -14.26 6.91 -0.26
CA PHE A 48 -13.70 7.48 0.97
C PHE A 48 -14.67 7.36 2.16
N ALA A 49 -15.95 7.63 1.94
CA ALA A 49 -17.02 7.47 2.92
C ALA A 49 -18.35 7.21 2.20
N ASP A 50 -19.10 6.22 2.67
CA ASP A 50 -20.43 5.88 2.18
C ASP A 50 -21.53 6.42 3.12
N ASN A 51 -22.77 6.49 2.63
CA ASN A 51 -23.95 6.82 3.43
C ASN A 51 -23.92 8.21 4.16
N VAL A 52 -23.14 9.18 3.66
CA VAL A 52 -23.03 10.55 4.23
C VAL A 52 -24.25 11.45 4.01
N GLY A 53 -25.33 10.93 3.41
CA GLY A 53 -26.51 11.69 3.04
C GLY A 53 -26.34 12.47 1.74
N ARG A 54 -27.00 13.63 1.61
CA ARG A 54 -26.99 14.44 0.37
C ARG A 54 -25.76 15.36 0.31
N ALA A 55 -24.63 14.83 -0.14
CA ALA A 55 -23.42 15.61 -0.38
C ALA A 55 -23.52 16.52 -1.62
N ARG A 56 -23.11 17.78 -1.49
CA ARG A 56 -22.99 18.78 -2.57
C ARG A 56 -21.74 19.66 -2.43
N HIS A 57 -21.42 20.15 -1.23
CA HIS A 57 -20.23 20.95 -0.96
C HIS A 57 -19.21 20.12 -0.17
N ILE A 58 -17.92 20.24 -0.51
CA ILE A 58 -16.81 19.57 0.18
C ILE A 58 -15.69 20.57 0.49
N ALA A 59 -15.07 20.46 1.65
CA ALA A 59 -13.91 21.26 2.05
C ALA A 59 -12.91 20.42 2.87
N VAL A 60 -11.62 20.73 2.75
CA VAL A 60 -10.54 20.05 3.48
C VAL A 60 -9.83 21.05 4.38
N ARG A 61 -9.67 20.70 5.65
CA ARG A 61 -8.94 21.51 6.63
C ARG A 61 -7.44 21.18 6.58
N GLU A 62 -6.58 22.08 7.06
CA GLU A 62 -5.11 21.92 7.04
C GLU A 62 -4.61 20.66 7.77
N ASN A 63 -5.37 20.13 8.72
CA ASN A 63 -5.06 18.89 9.43
C ASN A 63 -5.53 17.61 8.69
N GLY A 64 -6.16 17.75 7.51
CA GLY A 64 -6.63 16.64 6.68
C GLY A 64 -8.10 16.25 6.87
N ASP A 65 -8.84 16.91 7.76
CA ASP A 65 -10.25 16.61 7.95
C ASP A 65 -11.09 17.05 6.74
N VAL A 66 -12.02 16.18 6.32
CA VAL A 66 -12.91 16.41 5.18
C VAL A 66 -14.34 16.68 5.67
N TYR A 67 -14.89 17.83 5.30
CA TYR A 67 -16.28 18.21 5.60
C TYR A 67 -17.13 18.13 4.33
N VAL A 68 -18.38 17.68 4.48
CA VAL A 68 -19.35 17.59 3.39
C VAL A 68 -20.73 18.11 3.82
N ALA A 69 -21.43 18.81 2.93
CA ALA A 69 -22.77 19.39 3.17
C ALA A 69 -23.69 19.25 1.94
#